data_AF-A0AAP0AUW1-F1
#
_entry.id   AF-A0AAP0AUW1-F1
#
_cell.length_a   1.000
_cell.length_b   1.000
_cell.length_c   1.000
_cell.angle_alpha   90.00
_cell.angle_beta   90.00
_cell.angle_gamma   90.00
#
_symmetry.space_group_name_H-M   'P 1'
#
loop_
_entity.id
_entity.type
_entity.pdbx_description
1 polymer ?
#
loop_
_entity_poly.entity_id
_entity_poly.type
_entity_poly.pdbx_seq_one_letter_code
_entity_poly.pdbx_strand_id
1 'polypeptide(L)'
;MAPPIAPRRTPKTVCVVDVSSPLGGAIVDRLLHLGYSVHAASFSRGDSSTAAWRESKRVRVFAADPLDYHSIAAAIRGCSGVFYTYDNESFYDLWHALAKTLSEKTAWALAMDRGIDMISVNAGLILAGADLRSSPYLKGAPEMYEGGVLVTAKLEFLVDAHICVFESADAYGRYLCFNHTVCRPQDAVDFARLLSPTTPNPPPSAGLSVIQERIHSKKLTKLMFEFGAGLQAAE
;
A
#
# COMPACT_ATOMS: atom_id res chain seq x y z
N MET A 1 9.47 10.65 43.34
CA MET A 1 8.45 10.31 42.31
C MET A 1 9.22 9.65 41.17
N ALA A 2 9.08 8.33 41.00
CA ALA A 2 9.75 7.64 39.88
C ALA A 2 9.19 8.19 38.56
N PRO A 3 10.02 8.32 37.50
CA PRO A 3 9.51 8.71 36.19
C PRO A 3 8.43 7.70 35.75
N PRO A 4 7.42 8.12 34.96
CA PRO A 4 6.44 7.20 34.40
C PRO A 4 7.20 6.13 33.62
N ILE A 5 7.01 4.88 34.01
CA ILE A 5 7.51 3.71 33.28
C ILE A 5 6.92 3.82 31.88
N ALA A 6 7.75 4.12 30.87
CA ALA A 6 7.34 4.07 29.48
C ALA A 6 6.60 2.75 29.23
N PRO A 7 5.45 2.74 28.52
CA PRO A 7 4.72 1.51 28.30
C PRO A 7 5.68 0.52 27.65
N ARG A 8 5.97 -0.59 28.35
CA ARG A 8 6.64 -1.74 27.75
C ARG A 8 5.76 -2.15 26.58
N ARG A 9 6.09 -1.70 25.37
CA ARG A 9 5.46 -2.18 24.14
C ARG A 9 5.74 -3.68 24.10
N THR A 10 4.75 -4.49 24.48
CA THR A 10 4.82 -5.93 24.25
C THR A 10 5.10 -6.13 22.76
N PRO A 11 5.96 -7.10 22.37
CA PRO A 11 6.21 -7.35 20.97
C PRO A 11 4.88 -7.72 20.30
N LYS A 12 4.32 -6.78 19.53
CA LYS A 12 3.10 -6.99 18.77
C LYS A 12 3.45 -7.94 17.63
N THR A 13 2.74 -9.05 17.57
CA THR A 13 2.85 -9.97 16.43
C THR A 13 1.81 -9.55 15.40
N VAL A 14 2.21 -9.30 14.16
CA VAL A 14 1.31 -8.91 13.07
C VAL A 14 1.44 -9.89 11.91
N CYS A 15 0.38 -10.08 11.14
CA CYS A 15 0.42 -10.89 9.92
C CYS A 15 0.50 -9.98 8.70
N VAL A 16 1.38 -10.28 7.76
CA VAL A 16 1.39 -9.68 6.42
C VAL A 16 1.04 -10.80 5.45
N VAL A 17 -0.05 -10.61 4.71
CA VAL A 17 -0.54 -11.54 3.70
C VAL A 17 -0.13 -11.03 2.32
N ASP A 18 0.37 -11.93 1.46
CA ASP A 18 0.97 -11.67 0.15
C ASP A 18 2.37 -11.02 0.21
N VAL A 19 3.26 -11.62 1.00
CA VAL A 19 4.65 -11.15 1.12
C VAL A 19 5.51 -11.35 -0.14
N SER A 20 4.97 -12.03 -1.14
CA SER A 20 5.53 -12.16 -2.48
C SER A 20 5.50 -10.85 -3.27
N SER A 21 4.55 -9.96 -2.95
CA SER A 21 4.44 -8.65 -3.60
C SER A 21 5.53 -7.66 -3.12
N PRO A 22 5.95 -6.70 -3.97
CA PRO A 22 6.91 -5.66 -3.57
C PRO A 22 6.45 -4.87 -2.33
N LEU A 23 5.15 -4.56 -2.24
CA LEU A 23 4.57 -3.89 -1.08
C LEU A 23 4.58 -4.79 0.16
N GLY A 24 4.16 -6.04 0.04
CA GLY A 24 4.15 -6.99 1.14
C GLY A 24 5.54 -7.17 1.75
N GLY A 25 6.55 -7.38 0.92
CA GLY A 25 7.94 -7.48 1.38
C GLY A 25 8.46 -6.21 2.06
N ALA A 26 8.22 -5.04 1.47
CA ALA A 26 8.66 -3.77 2.05
C ALA A 26 7.96 -3.46 3.39
N ILE A 27 6.69 -3.85 3.56
CA ILE A 27 5.98 -3.74 4.84
C ILE A 27 6.62 -4.67 5.89
N VAL A 28 6.96 -5.91 5.54
CA VAL A 28 7.65 -6.84 6.46
C VAL A 28 8.97 -6.23 6.93
N ASP A 29 9.78 -5.73 6.01
CA ASP A 29 11.07 -5.12 6.35
C ASP A 29 10.90 -3.90 7.27
N ARG A 30 9.91 -3.03 6.99
CA ARG A 30 9.62 -1.87 7.84
C ARG A 30 9.16 -2.26 9.23
N LEU A 31 8.28 -3.26 9.36
CA LEU A 31 7.79 -3.78 10.64
C LEU A 31 8.93 -4.39 11.49
N LEU A 32 9.86 -5.11 10.86
CA LEU A 32 11.01 -5.69 11.55
C LEU A 32 11.95 -4.63 12.11
N HIS A 33 12.19 -3.54 11.37
CA HIS A 33 12.95 -2.38 11.85
C HIS A 33 12.27 -1.71 13.06
N LEU A 34 10.93 -1.68 13.07
CA LEU A 34 10.13 -1.15 14.19
C LEU A 34 10.03 -2.11 15.39
N GLY A 35 10.64 -3.29 15.32
CA GLY A 35 10.69 -4.25 16.43
C GLY A 35 9.50 -5.21 16.52
N TYR A 36 8.63 -5.26 15.50
CA TYR A 36 7.52 -6.20 15.45
C TYR A 36 7.99 -7.64 15.21
N SER A 37 7.14 -8.59 15.59
CA SER A 37 7.23 -9.97 15.12
C SER A 37 6.20 -10.16 14.00
N VAL A 38 6.57 -10.85 12.93
CA VAL A 38 5.79 -10.89 11.69
C VAL A 38 5.47 -12.33 11.28
N HIS A 39 4.19 -12.60 11.02
CA HIS A 39 3.75 -13.78 10.30
C HIS A 39 3.66 -13.43 8.82
N ALA A 40 4.63 -13.91 8.04
CA ALA A 40 4.75 -13.65 6.62
C ALA A 40 4.01 -14.75 5.85
N ALA A 41 2.81 -14.47 5.35
CA ALA A 41 2.03 -15.40 4.55
C ALA A 41 2.27 -15.18 3.05
N SER A 42 2.79 -16.20 2.38
CA SER A 42 3.09 -16.18 0.94
C SER A 42 2.10 -17.05 0.18
N PHE A 43 1.61 -16.56 -0.97
CA PHE A 43 0.74 -17.30 -1.88
C PHE A 43 1.49 -18.22 -2.85
N SER A 44 2.79 -17.95 -3.06
CA SER A 44 3.64 -18.74 -3.95
C SER A 44 4.48 -19.74 -3.15
N ARG A 45 4.36 -21.02 -3.51
CA ARG A 45 5.15 -22.12 -2.96
C ARG A 45 6.50 -22.17 -3.67
N GLY A 46 7.41 -21.24 -3.37
CA GLY A 46 8.78 -21.30 -3.92
C GLY A 46 9.60 -20.01 -3.92
N ASP A 47 9.07 -18.87 -3.47
CA ASP A 47 9.76 -17.60 -3.72
C ASP A 47 11.07 -17.42 -2.92
N SER A 48 12.11 -17.00 -3.66
CA SER A 48 13.41 -16.57 -3.16
C SER A 48 13.32 -15.37 -2.20
N SER A 49 12.30 -14.52 -2.35
CA SER A 49 12.07 -13.32 -1.52
C SER A 49 11.97 -13.64 -0.03
N THR A 50 11.37 -14.79 0.31
CA THR A 50 11.24 -15.22 1.72
C THR A 50 12.55 -15.73 2.33
N ALA A 51 13.58 -16.02 1.52
CA ALA A 51 14.85 -16.56 1.99
C ALA A 51 15.56 -15.61 2.96
N ALA A 52 15.48 -14.30 2.71
CA ALA A 52 16.07 -13.26 3.56
C ALA A 52 15.51 -13.28 5.00
N TRP A 53 14.27 -13.73 5.18
CA TRP A 53 13.62 -13.75 6.50
C TRP A 53 13.73 -15.09 7.23
N ARG A 54 14.21 -16.16 6.57
CA ARG A 54 14.29 -17.51 7.17
C ARG A 54 15.22 -17.58 8.37
N GLU A 55 16.20 -16.69 8.43
CA GLU A 55 17.17 -16.61 9.54
C GLU A 55 16.71 -15.69 10.68
N SER A 56 15.63 -14.92 10.48
CA SER A 56 15.11 -14.00 11.49
C SER A 56 14.30 -14.73 12.55
N LYS A 57 14.66 -14.56 13.83
CA LYS A 57 13.90 -15.08 14.97
C LYS A 57 12.53 -14.42 15.15
N ARG A 58 12.28 -13.29 14.45
CA ARG A 58 11.03 -12.52 14.55
C ARG A 58 10.09 -12.75 13.38
N VAL A 59 10.46 -13.56 12.38
CA VAL A 59 9.60 -13.87 11.24
C VAL A 59 9.21 -15.33 11.25
N ARG A 60 7.93 -15.61 11.05
CA ARG A 60 7.41 -16.95 10.77
C ARG A 60 6.76 -16.95 9.40
N VAL A 61 7.25 -17.79 8.50
CA VAL A 61 6.71 -17.88 7.13
C VAL A 61 5.60 -18.93 7.09
N PHE A 62 4.47 -18.57 6.50
CA PHE A 62 3.31 -19.44 6.29
C PHE A 62 3.05 -19.57 4.79
N ALA A 63 2.76 -20.79 4.34
CA ALA A 63 2.13 -21.00 3.04
C ALA A 63 0.64 -20.72 3.20
N ALA A 64 0.13 -19.74 2.45
CA ALA A 64 -1.29 -19.40 2.42
C ALA A 64 -1.82 -19.59 1.00
N ASP A 65 -3.08 -19.98 0.89
CA ASP A 65 -3.84 -19.96 -0.36
C ASP A 65 -5.02 -19.01 -0.14
N PRO A 66 -5.22 -17.98 -1.00
CA PRO A 66 -6.36 -17.05 -0.90
C PRO A 66 -7.73 -17.74 -0.83
N LEU A 67 -7.84 -18.96 -1.37
CA LEU A 67 -9.08 -19.75 -1.42
C LEU A 67 -9.18 -20.79 -0.29
N ASP A 68 -8.11 -20.99 0.50
CA ASP A 68 -8.13 -21.88 1.66
C ASP A 68 -8.20 -21.07 2.97
N TYR A 69 -9.41 -21.02 3.53
CA TYR A 69 -9.67 -20.41 4.83
C TYR A 69 -8.74 -20.93 5.95
N HIS A 70 -8.43 -22.23 5.98
CA HIS A 70 -7.61 -22.79 7.05
C HIS A 70 -6.16 -22.34 6.97
N SER A 71 -5.61 -22.22 5.76
CA SER A 71 -4.26 -21.71 5.54
C SER A 71 -4.12 -20.26 6.03
N ILE A 72 -5.10 -19.39 5.72
CA ILE A 72 -5.14 -17.99 6.13
C ILE A 72 -5.35 -17.89 7.65
N ALA A 73 -6.30 -18.65 8.20
CA ALA A 73 -6.57 -18.64 9.63
C ALA A 73 -5.37 -19.12 10.46
N ALA A 74 -4.59 -20.08 9.95
CA ALA A 74 -3.36 -20.53 10.59
C ALA A 74 -2.29 -19.40 10.63
N ALA A 75 -2.15 -18.64 9.55
CA ALA A 75 -1.21 -17.52 9.47
C ALA A 75 -1.59 -16.36 10.39
N ILE A 76 -2.89 -16.05 10.53
CA ILE A 76 -3.38 -14.91 11.33
C ILE A 76 -3.44 -15.23 12.84
N ARG A 77 -3.46 -16.51 13.22
CA ARG A 77 -3.64 -16.92 14.62
C ARG A 77 -2.56 -16.33 15.54
N GLY A 78 -3.01 -15.58 16.55
CA GLY A 78 -2.14 -14.94 17.55
C GLY A 78 -1.57 -13.59 17.13
N CYS A 79 -1.97 -13.06 15.97
CA CYS A 79 -1.61 -11.71 15.54
C CYS A 79 -2.56 -10.67 16.13
N SER A 80 -2.03 -9.49 16.47
CA SER A 80 -2.80 -8.32 16.90
C SER A 80 -3.32 -7.48 15.73
N GLY A 81 -2.95 -7.83 14.51
CA GLY A 81 -3.29 -7.08 13.30
C GLY A 81 -2.86 -7.81 12.04
N VAL A 82 -3.51 -7.49 10.93
CA VAL A 82 -3.26 -8.11 9.62
C VAL A 82 -3.14 -7.03 8.56
N PHE A 83 -2.02 -7.05 7.83
CA PHE A 83 -1.83 -6.32 6.59
C PHE A 83 -2.19 -7.25 5.44
N TYR A 84 -3.33 -7.01 4.81
CA TYR A 84 -3.71 -7.75 3.61
C TYR A 84 -3.28 -6.94 2.38
N THR A 85 -2.09 -7.25 1.88
CA THR A 85 -1.65 -6.74 0.58
C THR A 85 -2.14 -7.70 -0.49
N TYR A 86 -2.62 -7.19 -1.61
CA TYR A 86 -2.90 -8.03 -2.78
C TYR A 86 -2.61 -7.20 -4.00
N ASP A 87 -1.45 -7.45 -4.56
CA ASP A 87 -0.96 -6.78 -5.75
C ASP A 87 -0.49 -7.83 -6.74
N ASN A 88 -1.48 -8.47 -7.39
CA ASN A 88 -1.20 -9.49 -8.38
C ASN A 88 -1.19 -8.81 -9.75
N GLU A 89 -0.01 -8.50 -10.27
CA GLU A 89 0.19 -7.85 -11.57
C GLU A 89 -0.13 -8.78 -12.78
N SER A 90 -0.98 -9.79 -12.60
CA SER A 90 -1.23 -10.83 -13.60
C SER A 90 -2.47 -10.53 -14.46
N PHE A 91 -2.23 -10.07 -15.69
CA PHE A 91 -2.90 -10.37 -16.96
C PHE A 91 -4.40 -10.09 -17.24
N TYR A 92 -5.20 -9.50 -16.34
CA TYR A 92 -6.63 -9.25 -16.66
C TYR A 92 -7.02 -7.76 -16.70
N ASP A 93 -7.03 -7.23 -17.93
CA ASP A 93 -7.55 -5.92 -18.30
C ASP A 93 -9.00 -5.72 -17.83
N LEU A 94 -9.31 -4.50 -17.34
CA LEU A 94 -10.58 -4.02 -16.79
C LEU A 94 -11.12 -4.76 -15.54
N TRP A 95 -11.04 -6.08 -15.50
CA TRP A 95 -11.51 -6.93 -14.40
C TRP A 95 -10.77 -6.67 -13.09
N HIS A 96 -9.51 -6.24 -13.16
CA HIS A 96 -8.74 -5.93 -11.96
C HIS A 96 -9.38 -4.80 -11.13
N ALA A 97 -9.74 -3.67 -11.76
CA ALA A 97 -10.37 -2.55 -11.05
C ALA A 97 -11.75 -2.93 -10.47
N LEU A 98 -12.53 -3.72 -11.22
CA LEU A 98 -13.80 -4.26 -10.76
C LEU A 98 -13.60 -5.20 -9.56
N ALA A 99 -12.67 -6.14 -9.65
CA ALA A 99 -12.36 -7.09 -8.60
C ALA A 99 -11.92 -6.36 -7.31
N LYS A 100 -10.99 -5.40 -7.39
CA LYS A 100 -10.56 -4.60 -6.23
C LYS A 100 -11.74 -3.84 -5.60
N THR A 101 -12.62 -3.27 -6.42
CA THR A 101 -13.82 -2.56 -5.96
C THR A 101 -14.81 -3.50 -5.26
N LEU A 102 -15.10 -4.66 -5.84
CA LEU A 102 -16.02 -5.64 -5.26
C LEU A 102 -15.45 -6.27 -3.99
N SER A 103 -14.15 -6.57 -3.97
CA SER A 103 -13.45 -7.09 -2.79
C SER A 103 -13.49 -6.09 -1.64
N GLU A 104 -13.20 -4.81 -1.88
CA GLU A 104 -13.28 -3.78 -0.83
C GLU A 104 -14.71 -3.65 -0.28
N LYS A 105 -15.73 -3.59 -1.15
CA LYS A 105 -17.15 -3.51 -0.72
C LYS A 105 -17.55 -4.71 0.14
N THR A 106 -17.17 -5.92 -0.29
CA THR A 106 -17.49 -7.16 0.41
C THR A 106 -16.76 -7.23 1.74
N ALA A 107 -15.47 -6.89 1.77
CA ALA A 107 -14.67 -6.85 2.99
C ALA A 107 -15.27 -5.87 4.02
N TRP A 108 -15.68 -4.67 3.61
CA TRP A 108 -16.36 -3.73 4.49
C TRP A 108 -17.67 -4.28 5.07
N ALA A 109 -18.51 -4.89 4.24
CA ALA A 109 -19.76 -5.49 4.70
C ALA A 109 -19.50 -6.58 5.76
N LEU A 110 -18.53 -7.46 5.52
CA LEU A 110 -18.16 -8.53 6.44
C LEU A 110 -17.49 -8.00 7.72
N ALA A 111 -16.69 -6.94 7.62
CA ALA A 111 -16.03 -6.31 8.74
C ALA A 111 -17.03 -5.64 9.69
N MET A 112 -17.99 -4.90 9.14
CA MET A 112 -19.07 -4.29 9.92
C MET A 112 -19.94 -5.35 10.61
N ASP A 113 -20.31 -6.41 9.89
CA ASP A 113 -21.12 -7.52 10.42
C ASP A 113 -20.42 -8.28 11.56
N ARG A 114 -19.09 -8.40 11.49
CA ARG A 114 -18.28 -9.14 12.48
C ARG A 114 -17.62 -8.27 13.54
N GLY A 115 -17.83 -6.95 13.52
CA GLY A 115 -17.17 -6.02 14.44
C GLY A 115 -15.64 -5.99 14.29
N ILE A 116 -15.13 -6.18 13.07
CA ILE A 116 -13.70 -6.11 12.76
C ILE A 116 -13.34 -4.65 12.48
N ASP A 117 -12.35 -4.13 13.21
CA ASP A 117 -11.75 -2.83 12.90
C ASP A 117 -10.93 -2.95 11.61
N MET A 118 -11.42 -2.32 10.55
CA MET A 118 -10.87 -2.40 9.21
C MET A 118 -10.54 -1.00 8.71
N ILE A 119 -9.36 -0.86 8.11
CA ILE A 119 -8.95 0.32 7.37
C ILE A 119 -8.60 -0.10 5.94
N SER A 120 -9.02 0.69 4.97
CA SER A 120 -8.68 0.49 3.57
C SER A 120 -7.77 1.61 3.08
N VAL A 121 -6.62 1.25 2.51
CA VAL A 121 -5.69 2.18 1.87
C VAL A 121 -5.72 1.96 0.36
N ASN A 122 -6.28 2.93 -0.35
CA ASN A 122 -6.44 2.89 -1.80
C ASN A 122 -5.37 3.78 -2.43
N ALA A 123 -4.32 3.14 -2.94
CA ALA A 123 -3.18 3.85 -3.50
C ALA A 123 -3.43 4.32 -4.95
N GLY A 124 -2.72 5.39 -5.34
CA GLY A 124 -2.53 5.74 -6.75
C GLY A 124 -1.65 4.72 -7.46
N LEU A 125 -1.29 5.00 -8.72
CA LEU A 125 -0.38 4.13 -9.46
C LEU A 125 0.98 4.05 -8.77
N ILE A 126 1.43 2.84 -8.44
CA ILE A 126 2.71 2.62 -7.77
C ILE A 126 3.84 2.72 -8.77
N LEU A 127 4.80 3.58 -8.46
CA LEU A 127 6.01 3.76 -9.25
C LEU A 127 7.13 2.87 -8.69
N ALA A 128 6.99 1.56 -8.86
CA ALA A 128 8.00 0.58 -8.44
C ALA A 128 8.24 -0.45 -9.56
N GLY A 129 9.50 -0.66 -9.94
CA GLY A 129 9.89 -1.74 -10.87
C GLY A 129 10.17 -1.31 -12.32
N ALA A 130 10.81 -2.24 -13.06
CA ALA A 130 11.44 -1.98 -14.34
C ALA A 130 10.49 -1.98 -15.56
N ASP A 131 9.21 -2.34 -15.40
CA ASP A 131 8.27 -2.40 -16.53
C ASP A 131 6.87 -1.87 -16.19
N LEU A 132 6.80 -0.62 -15.75
CA LEU A 132 5.54 0.11 -15.58
C LEU A 132 4.67 0.05 -16.85
N ARG A 133 5.27 -0.08 -18.04
CA ARG A 133 4.59 -0.07 -19.35
C ARG A 133 3.62 -1.23 -19.54
N SER A 134 3.85 -2.36 -18.88
CA SER A 134 2.97 -3.53 -18.95
C SER A 134 1.77 -3.42 -18.01
N SER A 135 1.74 -2.41 -17.13
CA SER A 135 0.67 -2.24 -16.16
C SER A 135 -0.67 -1.94 -16.85
N PRO A 136 -1.71 -2.77 -16.65
CA PRO A 136 -3.02 -2.56 -17.26
C PRO A 136 -3.67 -1.24 -16.81
N TYR A 137 -3.23 -0.69 -15.68
CA TYR A 137 -3.65 0.62 -15.17
C TYR A 137 -3.28 1.77 -16.10
N LEU A 138 -2.22 1.64 -16.91
CA LEU A 138 -1.79 2.69 -17.83
C LEU A 138 -2.67 2.81 -19.07
N LYS A 139 -3.48 1.79 -19.38
CA LYS A 139 -4.40 1.83 -20.53
C LYS A 139 -5.44 2.94 -20.39
N GLY A 140 -5.82 3.28 -19.15
CA GLY A 140 -6.73 4.37 -18.84
C GLY A 140 -6.04 5.68 -18.40
N ALA A 141 -4.70 5.75 -18.48
CA ALA A 141 -3.97 6.92 -18.02
C ALA A 141 -4.34 8.22 -18.76
N PRO A 142 -4.57 8.22 -20.10
CA PRO A 142 -5.03 9.43 -20.81
C PRO A 142 -6.37 9.95 -20.27
N GLU A 143 -7.36 9.08 -20.10
CA GLU A 143 -8.69 9.43 -19.58
C GLU A 143 -8.62 9.87 -18.11
N MET A 144 -7.75 9.24 -17.31
CA MET A 144 -7.50 9.65 -15.94
C MET A 144 -6.83 11.02 -15.86
N TYR A 145 -5.93 11.33 -16.79
CA TYR A 145 -5.27 12.63 -16.89
C TYR A 145 -6.26 13.73 -17.28
N GLU A 146 -7.03 13.53 -18.35
CA GLU A 146 -8.09 14.44 -18.79
C GLU A 146 -9.16 14.62 -17.69
N GLY A 147 -9.44 13.55 -16.95
CA GLY A 147 -10.35 13.54 -15.82
C GLY A 147 -9.81 14.18 -14.54
N GLY A 148 -8.53 14.57 -14.48
CA GLY A 148 -7.91 15.19 -13.29
C GLY A 148 -7.79 14.25 -12.09
N VAL A 149 -7.66 12.94 -12.34
CA VAL A 149 -7.61 11.87 -11.33
C VAL A 149 -6.38 10.98 -11.44
N LEU A 150 -5.45 11.28 -12.37
CA LEU A 150 -4.20 10.56 -12.49
C LEU A 150 -3.24 10.94 -11.36
N VAL A 151 -3.03 10.01 -10.43
CA VAL A 151 -2.17 10.17 -9.25
C VAL A 151 -1.21 9.00 -9.12
N THR A 152 -0.02 9.27 -8.59
CA THR A 152 1.03 8.28 -8.39
C THR A 152 1.51 8.27 -6.94
N ALA A 153 1.99 7.11 -6.50
CA ALA A 153 2.56 6.92 -5.18
C ALA A 153 3.91 6.20 -5.28
N LYS A 154 4.89 6.66 -4.49
CA LYS A 154 6.13 5.91 -4.27
C LYS A 154 5.87 4.76 -3.31
N LEU A 155 6.60 3.64 -3.48
CA LEU A 155 6.44 2.46 -2.65
C LEU A 155 6.70 2.75 -1.17
N GLU A 156 7.75 3.52 -0.86
CA GLU A 156 8.13 3.87 0.50
C GLU A 156 7.05 4.71 1.18
N PHE A 157 6.46 5.66 0.45
CA PHE A 157 5.34 6.45 0.94
C PHE A 157 4.13 5.58 1.26
N LEU A 158 3.83 4.60 0.41
CA LEU A 158 2.73 3.66 0.64
C LEU A 158 2.98 2.78 1.86
N VAL A 159 4.22 2.30 2.04
CA VAL A 159 4.61 1.52 3.23
C VAL A 159 4.43 2.36 4.49
N ASP A 160 4.95 3.58 4.52
CA ASP A 160 4.82 4.49 5.66
C ASP A 160 3.35 4.83 5.95
N ALA A 161 2.52 5.01 4.91
CA ALA A 161 1.08 5.20 5.07
C ALA A 161 0.40 4.00 5.73
N HIS A 162 0.74 2.76 5.34
CA HIS A 162 0.20 1.54 5.96
C HIS A 162 0.59 1.42 7.44
N ILE A 163 1.85 1.69 7.78
CA ILE A 163 2.30 1.69 9.17
C ILE A 163 1.59 2.78 9.97
N CYS A 164 1.52 3.99 9.43
CA CYS A 164 0.86 5.12 10.08
C CYS A 164 -0.60 4.83 10.41
N VAL A 165 -1.39 4.35 9.44
CA VAL A 165 -2.82 4.05 9.70
C VAL A 165 -3.00 2.88 10.66
N PHE A 166 -2.07 1.91 10.67
CA PHE A 166 -2.13 0.77 11.57
C PHE A 166 -1.81 1.16 13.03
N GLU A 167 -0.87 2.09 13.24
CA GLU A 167 -0.46 2.52 14.57
C GLU A 167 -1.32 3.66 15.15
N SER A 168 -2.05 4.38 14.30
CA SER A 168 -2.86 5.52 14.71
C SER A 168 -4.21 5.09 15.27
N ALA A 169 -4.48 5.42 16.54
CA ALA A 169 -5.76 5.10 17.18
C ALA A 169 -6.96 5.83 16.55
N ASP A 170 -6.72 7.00 15.93
CA ASP A 170 -7.75 7.80 15.27
C ASP A 170 -7.96 7.44 13.79
N ALA A 171 -7.27 6.42 13.28
CA ALA A 171 -7.43 6.01 11.89
C ALA A 171 -8.70 5.18 11.71
N TYR A 172 -9.50 5.52 10.69
CA TYR A 172 -10.73 4.79 10.40
C TYR A 172 -11.12 4.88 8.93
N GLY A 173 -11.89 3.92 8.44
CA GLY A 173 -12.51 3.99 7.12
C GLY A 173 -11.50 3.86 5.98
N ARG A 174 -11.67 4.69 4.95
CA ARG A 174 -10.88 4.63 3.71
C ARG A 174 -9.90 5.80 3.63
N TYR A 175 -8.72 5.55 3.08
CA TYR A 175 -7.67 6.54 2.80
C TYR A 175 -7.23 6.43 1.35
N LEU A 176 -7.11 7.58 0.68
CA LEU A 176 -6.46 7.67 -0.63
C LEU A 176 -4.98 7.93 -0.41
N CYS A 177 -4.11 7.13 -1.01
CA CYS A 177 -2.66 7.18 -0.80
C CYS A 177 -1.92 7.53 -2.08
N PHE A 178 -1.52 8.79 -2.21
CA PHE A 178 -0.65 9.27 -3.29
C PHE A 178 0.11 10.51 -2.82
N ASN A 179 1.28 10.72 -3.40
CA ASN A 179 2.15 11.87 -3.09
C ASN A 179 2.51 12.69 -4.34
N HIS A 180 1.92 12.36 -5.49
CA HIS A 180 2.09 13.13 -6.72
C HIS A 180 0.81 13.07 -7.57
N THR A 181 0.39 14.23 -8.05
CA THR A 181 -0.79 14.40 -8.93
C THR A 181 -0.30 14.82 -10.31
N VAL A 182 -0.77 14.15 -11.36
CA VAL A 182 -0.44 14.46 -12.75
C VAL A 182 -1.53 15.34 -13.32
N CYS A 183 -1.39 16.66 -13.20
CA CYS A 183 -2.41 17.63 -13.64
C CYS A 183 -1.89 18.69 -14.60
N ARG A 184 -0.59 19.00 -14.55
CA ARG A 184 0.03 19.95 -15.47
C ARG A 184 0.55 19.23 -16.70
N PRO A 185 0.67 19.92 -17.83
CA PRO A 185 1.29 19.36 -19.04
C PRO A 185 2.69 18.81 -18.78
N GLN A 186 3.48 19.53 -17.96
CA GLN A 186 4.82 19.09 -17.60
C GLN A 186 4.81 17.81 -16.76
N ASP A 187 3.88 17.69 -15.81
CA ASP A 187 3.74 16.48 -15.00
C ASP A 187 3.45 15.25 -15.89
N ALA A 188 2.64 15.41 -16.93
CA ALA A 188 2.34 14.35 -17.89
C ALA A 188 3.55 13.97 -18.74
N VAL A 189 4.38 14.94 -19.14
CA VAL A 189 5.66 14.69 -19.84
C VAL A 189 6.63 13.95 -18.93
N ASP A 190 6.78 14.39 -17.68
CA ASP A 190 7.68 13.77 -16.72
C ASP A 190 7.23 12.33 -16.39
N PHE A 191 5.92 12.14 -16.25
CA PHE A 191 5.32 10.82 -16.12
C PHE A 191 5.55 9.93 -17.36
N ALA A 192 5.35 10.44 -18.57
CA ALA A 192 5.61 9.70 -19.80
C ALA A 192 7.09 9.30 -19.96
N ARG A 193 8.03 10.17 -19.54
CA ARG A 193 9.46 9.85 -19.52
C ARG A 193 9.81 8.77 -18.50
N LEU A 194 9.12 8.74 -17.36
CA LEU A 194 9.28 7.68 -16.37
C LEU A 194 8.85 6.32 -16.95
N LEU A 195 7.81 6.30 -17.79
CA LEU A 195 7.34 5.10 -18.49
C LEU A 195 8.24 4.71 -19.68
N SER A 196 8.78 5.70 -20.38
CA SER A 196 9.63 5.50 -21.55
C SER A 196 10.66 6.64 -21.64
N PRO A 197 11.92 6.40 -21.23
CA PRO A 197 12.96 7.43 -21.20
C PRO A 197 13.30 8.05 -22.56
N THR A 198 12.96 7.38 -23.65
CA THR A 198 13.16 7.84 -25.05
C THR A 198 12.05 8.74 -25.57
N THR A 199 11.07 9.14 -24.75
CA THR A 199 9.93 9.96 -25.19
C THR A 199 10.38 11.36 -25.60
N PRO A 200 10.16 11.80 -26.85
CA PRO A 200 10.55 13.14 -27.32
C PRO A 200 9.70 14.23 -26.66
N ASN A 201 10.25 15.44 -26.54
CA ASN A 201 9.51 16.58 -26.02
C ASN A 201 8.32 16.92 -26.92
N PRO A 202 7.11 17.13 -26.35
CA PRO A 202 6.01 17.66 -27.14
C PRO A 202 6.36 19.08 -27.62
N PRO A 203 5.88 19.47 -28.81
CA PRO A 203 6.10 20.81 -29.33
C PRO A 203 5.43 21.87 -28.42
N PRO A 204 6.01 23.08 -28.28
CA PRO A 204 5.47 24.16 -27.44
C PRO A 204 4.02 24.57 -27.77
N SER A 205 3.55 24.26 -28.99
CA SER A 205 2.23 24.60 -29.51
C SER A 205 1.12 23.61 -29.15
N ALA A 206 1.40 22.58 -28.33
CA ALA A 206 0.44 21.50 -28.04
C ALA A 206 -0.78 21.91 -27.19
N GLY A 207 -0.89 23.17 -26.75
CA GLY A 207 -2.13 23.69 -26.15
C GLY A 207 -2.64 22.91 -24.93
N LEU A 208 -1.75 22.23 -24.20
CA LEU A 208 -2.14 21.45 -23.03
C LEU A 208 -2.53 22.41 -21.90
N SER A 209 -3.81 22.46 -21.57
CA SER A 209 -4.32 23.22 -20.44
C SER A 209 -4.03 22.50 -19.13
N VAL A 210 -3.83 23.25 -18.06
CA VAL A 210 -3.78 22.69 -16.70
C VAL A 210 -5.13 22.02 -16.41
N ILE A 211 -5.11 20.75 -16.02
CA ILE A 211 -6.32 20.02 -15.61
C ILE A 211 -6.58 20.28 -14.13
N GLN A 212 -7.84 20.51 -13.78
CA GLN A 212 -8.24 20.66 -12.40
C GLN A 212 -8.14 19.30 -11.68
N GLU A 213 -7.40 19.26 -10.57
CA GLU A 213 -7.35 18.10 -9.68
C GLU A 213 -8.73 17.84 -9.04
N ARG A 214 -9.22 16.60 -9.16
CA ARG A 214 -10.52 16.18 -8.63
C ARG A 214 -10.44 15.16 -7.50
N ILE A 215 -9.25 14.65 -7.21
CA ILE A 215 -8.97 13.66 -6.16
C ILE A 215 -8.03 14.26 -5.12
N HIS A 216 -8.20 13.94 -3.84
CA HIS A 216 -7.42 14.55 -2.77
C HIS A 216 -7.06 13.52 -1.67
N SER A 217 -5.82 13.54 -1.20
CA SER A 217 -5.32 12.68 -0.10
C SER A 217 -5.23 13.40 1.25
N LYS A 218 -5.90 14.57 1.41
CA LYS A 218 -5.84 15.44 2.61
C LYS A 218 -6.01 14.70 3.94
N LYS A 219 -6.92 13.73 3.97
CA LYS A 219 -7.19 12.90 5.17
C LYS A 219 -5.95 12.11 5.60
N LEU A 220 -5.25 11.49 4.65
CA LEU A 220 -4.03 10.73 4.91
C LEU A 220 -2.87 11.66 5.26
N THR A 221 -2.68 12.74 4.50
CA THR A 221 -1.59 13.69 4.73
C THR A 221 -1.67 14.32 6.13
N LYS A 222 -2.89 14.68 6.57
CA LYS A 222 -3.12 15.18 7.93
C LYS A 222 -2.73 14.14 8.97
N LEU A 223 -3.20 12.90 8.83
CA LEU A 223 -2.89 11.81 9.76
C LEU A 223 -1.38 11.55 9.84
N MET A 224 -0.70 11.46 8.70
CA MET A 224 0.75 11.21 8.65
C MET A 224 1.56 12.35 9.27
N PHE A 225 1.13 13.60 9.08
CA PHE A 225 1.76 14.76 9.73
C PHE A 225 1.60 14.71 11.26
N GLU A 226 0.39 14.44 11.75
CA GLU A 226 0.10 14.31 13.18
C GLU A 226 0.87 13.13 13.81
N PHE A 227 0.93 12.00 13.10
CA PHE A 227 1.69 10.82 13.50
C PHE A 227 3.19 11.12 13.64
N GLY A 228 3.79 11.77 12.63
CA GLY A 228 5.19 12.16 12.65
C GLY A 228 5.55 13.15 13.77
N ALA A 229 4.67 14.12 14.04
CA ALA A 229 4.83 15.06 15.15
C ALA A 229 4.74 14.36 16.52
N GLY A 230 3.87 13.37 16.66
CA GLY A 230 3.74 12.56 17.88
C GLY A 230 4.97 11.70 18.19
N LEU A 231 5.66 11.19 17.16
CA LEU A 231 6.92 10.47 17.30
C LEU A 231 8.05 11.39 17.82
N GLN A 232 8.17 12.60 17.29
CA GLN A 232 9.20 13.56 17.71
C GLN A 232 8.98 14.12 19.13
N ALA A 233 7.74 14.11 19.63
CA ALA A 233 7.42 14.53 21.00
C ALA A 233 7.64 13.42 22.05
N ALA A 234 7.86 12.18 21.60
CA ALA A 234 8.05 11.00 22.47
C ALA A 234 9.52 10.56 22.60
N GLU A 235 10.43 11.21 21.86
CA GLU A 235 11.89 11.12 22.00
C GLU A 235 12.42 12.19 22.99
#